data_AF-A0A321LK24-F1
#
_entry.id   AF-A0A321LK24-F1
#
_cell.length_a   1.000
_cell.length_b   1.000
_cell.length_c   1.000
_cell.angle_alpha   90.00
_cell.angle_beta   90.00
_cell.angle_gamma   90.00
#
_symmetry.space_group_name_H-M   'P 1'
#
loop_
_entity.id
_entity.type
_entity.pdbx_description
1 polymer ?
#
loop_
_entity_poly.entity_id
_entity_poly.type
_entity_poly.pdbx_seq_one_letter_code
_entity_poly.pdbx_strand_id
1 'polypeptide(L)'
;MTEDQKLAVDESERVARYQELKGTVREGMQAEIARQVEDKDRQRREQAAVIGDRLEEKSIREIASTETEIERARGAARISQVVDYIFFIIYALIGLEIFLEVLGARDSSGFKRFIDALTAPLLGPFYRLLPDLGSGRFQLRVSDIVALVVYILLHLGINGLLRLLAERKTTI
;
A
#
# COMPACT_ATOMS: atom_id res chain seq x y z
N MET A 1 -64.56 -64.86 33.41
CA MET A 1 -63.56 -63.81 33.10
C MET A 1 -62.82 -64.27 31.85
N THR A 2 -62.97 -63.53 30.76
CA THR A 2 -62.49 -63.86 29.41
C THR A 2 -60.99 -63.59 29.28
N GLU A 3 -60.29 -64.40 28.49
CA GLU A 3 -58.83 -64.33 28.27
C GLU A 3 -58.35 -62.92 27.85
N ASP A 4 -59.19 -62.15 27.16
CA ASP A 4 -58.96 -60.77 26.74
C ASP A 4 -58.60 -59.81 27.90
N GLN A 5 -59.26 -59.95 29.05
CA GLN A 5 -58.99 -59.09 30.22
C GLN A 5 -57.63 -59.39 30.84
N LYS A 6 -57.18 -60.64 30.78
CA LYS A 6 -55.89 -61.07 31.34
C LYS A 6 -54.73 -60.61 30.44
N LEU A 7 -54.94 -60.63 29.13
CA LEU A 7 -54.02 -60.09 28.13
C LEU A 7 -53.87 -58.56 28.26
N ALA A 8 -54.98 -57.84 28.42
CA ALA A 8 -54.95 -56.38 28.58
C ALA A 8 -54.18 -55.92 29.84
N VAL A 9 -54.28 -56.67 30.95
CA VAL A 9 -53.55 -56.37 32.19
C VAL A 9 -52.05 -56.67 32.01
N ASP A 10 -51.68 -57.81 31.43
CA ASP A 10 -50.27 -58.15 31.14
C ASP A 10 -49.60 -57.12 30.21
N GLU A 11 -50.34 -56.65 29.20
CA GLU A 11 -49.85 -55.62 28.28
C GLU A 11 -49.64 -54.27 28.99
N SER A 12 -50.56 -53.89 29.89
CA SER A 12 -50.43 -52.65 30.67
C SER A 12 -49.21 -52.66 31.62
N GLU A 13 -48.91 -53.79 32.23
CA GLU A 13 -47.72 -53.95 33.09
C GLU A 13 -46.42 -53.88 32.30
N ARG A 14 -46.41 -54.39 31.07
CA ARG A 14 -45.25 -54.31 30.18
C ARG A 14 -45.01 -52.87 29.76
N VAL A 15 -46.05 -52.14 29.37
CA VAL A 15 -45.95 -50.73 28.98
C VAL A 15 -45.46 -49.85 30.14
N ALA A 16 -45.97 -50.07 31.36
CA ALA A 16 -45.50 -49.36 32.55
C ALA A 16 -44.00 -49.57 32.79
N ARG A 17 -43.51 -50.82 32.68
CA ARG A 17 -42.07 -51.13 32.80
C ARG A 17 -41.22 -50.48 31.71
N TYR A 18 -41.69 -50.42 30.47
CA TYR A 18 -40.98 -49.73 29.40
C TYR A 18 -40.88 -48.22 29.63
N GLN A 19 -41.93 -47.61 30.18
CA GLN A 19 -41.93 -46.17 30.48
C GLN A 19 -40.98 -45.82 31.62
N GLU A 20 -40.93 -46.65 32.66
CA GLU A 20 -39.98 -46.51 33.77
C GLU A 20 -38.53 -46.64 33.27
N LEU A 21 -38.24 -47.67 32.48
CA LEU A 21 -36.91 -47.89 31.90
C LEU A 21 -36.47 -46.71 31.01
N LYS A 22 -37.41 -46.17 30.22
CA LYS A 22 -37.18 -45.00 29.37
C LYS A 22 -36.94 -43.73 30.19
N GLY A 23 -37.61 -43.57 31.31
CA GLY A 23 -37.41 -42.46 32.25
C GLY A 23 -35.98 -42.47 32.81
N THR A 24 -35.55 -43.59 33.39
CA THR A 24 -34.21 -43.74 33.99
C THR A 24 -33.09 -43.55 32.97
N VAL A 25 -33.23 -44.10 31.76
CA VAL A 25 -32.24 -43.94 30.69
C VAL A 25 -32.17 -42.49 30.20
N ARG A 26 -33.32 -41.81 30.10
CA ARG A 26 -33.38 -40.40 29.67
C ARG A 26 -32.72 -39.48 30.70
N GLU A 27 -32.94 -39.71 31.98
CA GLU A 27 -32.31 -38.95 33.06
C GLU A 27 -30.78 -39.16 33.08
N GLY A 28 -30.32 -40.41 32.95
CA GLY A 28 -28.90 -40.73 32.84
C GLY A 28 -28.24 -40.07 31.63
N MET A 29 -28.88 -40.14 30.45
CA MET A 29 -28.39 -39.50 29.23
C MET A 29 -28.37 -37.98 29.34
N GLN A 30 -29.35 -37.35 30.00
CA GLN A 30 -29.37 -35.90 30.21
C GLN A 30 -28.23 -35.45 31.14
N ALA A 31 -27.94 -36.20 32.20
CA ALA A 31 -26.81 -35.92 33.08
C ALA A 31 -25.45 -36.09 32.35
N GLU A 32 -25.34 -37.11 31.50
CA GLU A 32 -24.17 -37.34 30.64
C GLU A 32 -23.96 -36.19 29.63
N ILE A 33 -25.02 -35.77 28.93
CA ILE A 33 -24.99 -34.67 27.97
C ILE A 33 -24.63 -33.36 28.66
N ALA A 34 -25.19 -33.08 29.85
CA ALA A 34 -24.88 -31.86 30.60
C ALA A 34 -23.39 -31.77 30.95
N ARG A 35 -22.79 -32.87 31.43
CA ARG A 35 -21.35 -32.94 31.71
C ARG A 35 -20.50 -32.79 30.46
N GLN A 36 -20.89 -33.44 29.36
CA GLN A 36 -20.15 -33.38 28.10
C GLN A 36 -20.20 -31.99 27.46
N VAL A 37 -21.30 -31.25 27.63
CA VAL A 37 -21.42 -29.86 27.16
C VAL A 37 -20.51 -28.95 27.96
N GLU A 38 -20.44 -29.11 29.28
CA GLU A 38 -19.61 -28.29 30.16
C GLU A 38 -18.11 -28.44 29.85
N ASP A 39 -17.64 -29.67 29.61
CA ASP A 39 -16.27 -29.94 29.19
C ASP A 39 -15.94 -29.35 27.81
N LYS A 40 -16.86 -29.48 26.84
CA LYS A 40 -16.68 -28.91 25.50
C LYS A 40 -16.64 -27.38 25.52
N ASP A 41 -17.46 -26.75 26.36
CA ASP A 41 -17.47 -25.30 26.52
C ASP A 41 -16.18 -24.80 27.18
N ARG A 42 -15.67 -25.52 28.18
CA ARG A 42 -14.37 -25.23 28.78
C ARG A 42 -13.25 -25.31 27.74
N GLN A 43 -13.21 -26.39 26.96
CA GLN A 43 -12.22 -26.54 25.88
C GLN A 43 -12.33 -25.45 24.81
N ARG A 44 -13.54 -25.04 24.43
CA ARG A 44 -13.73 -23.92 23.48
C ARG A 44 -13.20 -22.60 24.03
N ARG A 45 -13.39 -22.31 25.32
CA ARG A 45 -12.87 -21.10 25.96
C ARG A 45 -11.35 -21.10 26.01
N GLU A 46 -10.74 -22.23 26.36
CA GLU A 46 -9.28 -22.40 26.36
C GLU A 46 -8.70 -22.24 24.94
N GLN A 47 -9.33 -22.82 23.92
CA GLN A 47 -8.92 -22.64 22.52
C GLN A 47 -9.08 -21.19 22.05
N ALA A 48 -10.17 -20.52 22.42
CA ALA A 48 -10.39 -19.11 22.08
C ALA A 48 -9.32 -18.20 22.72
N ALA A 49 -8.90 -18.49 23.96
CA ALA A 49 -7.81 -17.77 24.62
C ALA A 49 -6.47 -17.94 23.89
N VAL A 50 -6.13 -19.16 23.47
CA VAL A 50 -4.89 -19.45 22.71
C VAL A 50 -4.90 -18.78 21.33
N ILE A 51 -6.07 -18.73 20.67
CA ILE A 51 -6.21 -18.03 19.39
C ILE A 51 -6.07 -16.51 19.58
N GLY A 52 -6.63 -15.97 20.65
CA GLY A 52 -6.49 -14.55 21.02
C GLY A 52 -5.03 -14.15 21.24
N ASP A 53 -4.29 -14.94 22.02
CA ASP A 53 -2.87 -14.70 22.33
C ASP A 53 -1.98 -14.71 21.07
N ARG A 54 -2.21 -15.68 20.15
CA ARG A 54 -1.50 -15.70 18.85
C ARG A 54 -1.88 -14.55 17.92
N LEU A 55 -3.13 -14.10 17.96
CA LEU A 55 -3.57 -12.95 17.17
C LEU A 55 -2.96 -11.66 17.70
N GLU A 56 -2.87 -11.49 19.01
CA GLU A 56 -2.19 -10.38 19.66
C GLU A 56 -0.69 -10.36 19.30
N GLU A 57 0.00 -11.50 19.41
CA GLU A 57 1.40 -11.61 19.03
C GLU A 57 1.62 -11.29 17.54
N LYS A 58 0.75 -11.79 16.66
CA LYS A 58 0.84 -11.53 15.21
C LYS A 58 0.55 -10.06 14.90
N SER A 59 -0.42 -9.44 15.58
CA SER A 59 -0.77 -8.03 15.39
C SER A 59 0.34 -7.09 15.87
N ILE A 60 0.94 -7.37 17.03
CA ILE A 60 2.07 -6.60 17.56
C ILE A 60 3.28 -6.69 16.60
N ARG A 61 3.54 -7.89 16.07
CA ARG A 61 4.63 -8.12 15.11
C ARG A 61 4.39 -7.42 13.76
N GLU A 62 3.15 -7.43 13.27
CA GLU A 62 2.74 -6.76 12.02
C GLU A 62 2.79 -5.24 12.13
N ILE A 63 2.41 -4.67 13.28
CA ILE A 63 2.55 -3.23 13.54
C ILE A 63 4.04 -2.84 13.59
N ALA A 64 4.88 -3.63 14.28
CA ALA A 64 6.31 -3.37 14.37
C ALA A 64 7.05 -3.48 13.02
N SER A 65 6.66 -4.41 12.14
CA SER A 65 7.21 -4.50 10.79
C SER A 65 6.73 -3.35 9.90
N THR A 66 5.45 -2.98 10.02
CA THR A 66 4.83 -1.89 9.26
C THR A 66 5.49 -0.54 9.58
N GLU A 67 5.80 -0.25 10.84
CA GLU A 67 6.43 1.03 11.21
C GLU A 67 7.86 1.16 10.68
N THR A 68 8.65 0.07 10.74
CA THR A 68 10.05 0.05 10.29
C THR A 68 10.18 0.06 8.75
N GLU A 69 9.23 -0.56 8.03
CA GLU A 69 9.16 -0.49 6.56
C GLU A 69 8.63 0.86 6.07
N ILE A 70 7.62 1.45 6.74
CA ILE A 70 7.05 2.75 6.37
C ILE A 70 8.06 3.89 6.55
N GLU A 71 8.90 3.88 7.60
CA GLU A 71 9.91 4.92 7.79
C GLU A 71 11.01 4.90 6.71
N ARG A 72 11.47 3.72 6.29
CA ARG A 72 12.51 3.58 5.26
C ARG A 72 11.98 3.84 3.85
N ALA A 73 10.74 3.42 3.57
CA ALA A 73 10.05 3.77 2.33
C ALA A 73 9.76 5.28 2.23
N ARG A 74 9.42 5.96 3.34
CA ARG A 74 9.22 7.43 3.37
C ARG A 74 10.50 8.22 3.08
N GLY A 75 11.67 7.74 3.52
CA GLY A 75 12.93 8.41 3.26
C GLY A 75 13.33 8.41 1.77
N ALA A 76 13.26 7.25 1.11
CA ALA A 76 13.57 7.12 -0.31
C ALA A 76 12.54 7.82 -1.22
N ALA A 77 11.25 7.73 -0.87
CA ALA A 77 10.19 8.41 -1.60
C ALA A 77 10.35 9.95 -1.57
N ARG A 78 10.80 10.50 -0.43
CA ARG A 78 11.00 11.95 -0.29
C ARG A 78 12.17 12.47 -1.14
N ILE A 79 13.24 11.69 -1.30
CA ILE A 79 14.39 12.08 -2.14
C ILE A 79 13.96 12.18 -3.60
N SER A 80 13.21 11.19 -4.10
CA SER A 80 12.67 11.25 -5.47
C SER A 80 11.81 12.49 -5.68
N GLN A 81 10.94 12.80 -4.72
CA GLN A 81 10.06 13.97 -4.81
C GLN A 81 10.82 15.31 -4.84
N VAL A 82 11.90 15.43 -4.06
CA VAL A 82 12.75 16.63 -4.06
C VAL A 82 13.47 16.77 -5.41
N VAL A 83 14.03 15.67 -5.93
CA VAL A 83 14.70 15.66 -7.23
C VAL A 83 13.73 16.04 -8.34
N ASP A 84 12.53 15.43 -8.37
CA ASP A 84 11.48 15.74 -9.34
C ASP A 84 11.11 17.23 -9.29
N TYR A 85 10.94 17.78 -8.09
CA TYR A 85 10.61 19.20 -7.92
C TYR A 85 11.70 20.13 -8.45
N ILE A 86 12.98 19.80 -8.22
CA ILE A 86 14.11 20.56 -8.78
C ILE A 86 14.08 20.53 -10.32
N PHE A 87 13.81 19.37 -10.92
CA PHE A 87 13.67 19.26 -12.37
C PHE A 87 12.51 20.09 -12.91
N PHE A 88 11.35 20.10 -12.23
CA PHE A 88 10.24 20.97 -12.61
C PHE A 88 10.61 22.46 -12.58
N ILE A 89 11.38 22.91 -11.58
CA ILE A 89 11.89 24.28 -11.54
C ILE A 89 12.80 24.56 -12.74
N ILE A 90 13.71 23.64 -13.06
CA ILE A 90 14.61 23.77 -14.21
C ILE A 90 13.79 23.87 -15.52
N TYR A 91 12.77 23.03 -15.70
CA TYR A 91 11.89 23.09 -16.87
C TYR A 91 11.10 24.39 -16.96
N ALA A 92 10.61 24.89 -15.82
CA ALA A 92 9.90 26.16 -15.79
C ALA A 92 10.82 27.31 -16.21
N LEU A 93 12.08 27.31 -15.75
CA LEU A 93 13.06 28.35 -16.10
C LEU A 93 13.44 28.32 -17.58
N ILE A 94 13.86 27.15 -18.08
CA ILE A 94 14.25 26.99 -19.50
C ILE A 94 13.04 27.21 -20.41
N GLY A 95 11.87 26.67 -20.04
CA GLY A 95 10.63 26.88 -20.79
C GLY A 95 10.20 28.33 -20.83
N LEU A 96 10.35 29.07 -19.72
CA LEU A 96 10.08 30.50 -19.66
C LEU A 96 11.07 31.29 -20.53
N GLU A 97 12.35 30.94 -20.54
CA GLU A 97 13.33 31.55 -21.42
C GLU A 97 12.97 31.38 -22.89
N ILE A 98 12.73 30.13 -23.33
CA ILE A 98 12.29 29.81 -24.68
C ILE A 98 11.01 30.59 -25.02
N PHE A 99 10.06 30.65 -24.08
CA PHE A 99 8.81 31.38 -24.29
C PHE A 99 9.04 32.88 -24.49
N LEU A 100 9.90 33.51 -23.67
CA LEU A 100 10.27 34.92 -23.83
C LEU A 100 10.99 35.18 -25.17
N GLU A 101 11.85 34.26 -25.60
CA GLU A 101 12.52 34.34 -26.90
C GLU A 101 11.55 34.24 -28.07
N VAL A 102 10.60 33.30 -28.02
CA VAL A 102 9.54 33.15 -29.03
C VAL A 102 8.67 34.40 -29.10
N LEU A 103 8.37 35.03 -27.95
CA LEU A 103 7.63 36.29 -27.89
C LEU A 103 8.41 37.50 -28.41
N GLY A 104 9.69 37.32 -28.81
CA GLY A 104 10.53 38.41 -29.29
C GLY A 104 10.85 39.42 -28.19
N ALA A 105 10.93 38.96 -26.93
CA ALA A 105 11.31 39.81 -25.82
C ALA A 105 12.65 40.48 -26.13
N ARG A 106 12.69 41.82 -26.05
CA ARG A 106 13.95 42.55 -26.21
C ARG A 106 14.87 42.23 -25.03
N ASP A 107 16.13 41.92 -25.30
CA ASP A 107 17.21 41.70 -24.32
C ASP A 107 17.44 42.91 -23.36
N SER A 108 16.80 44.04 -23.64
CA SER A 108 16.76 45.23 -22.78
C SER A 108 15.74 45.13 -21.63
N SER A 109 14.90 44.09 -21.59
CA SER A 109 13.99 43.86 -20.47
C SER A 109 14.76 43.36 -19.24
N GLY A 110 14.61 44.04 -18.10
CA GLY A 110 15.20 43.61 -16.84
C GLY A 110 14.77 42.19 -16.42
N PHE A 111 13.55 41.79 -16.81
CA PHE A 111 13.04 40.45 -16.54
C PHE A 111 13.73 39.37 -17.39
N LYS A 112 13.94 39.60 -18.71
CA LYS A 112 14.68 38.64 -19.57
C LYS A 112 16.11 38.47 -19.05
N ARG A 113 16.80 39.57 -18.73
CA ARG A 113 18.15 39.52 -18.14
C ARG A 113 18.23 38.72 -16.84
N PHE A 114 17.20 38.81 -15.99
CA PHE A 114 17.13 38.04 -14.76
C PHE A 114 17.00 36.53 -15.04
N ILE A 115 16.11 36.15 -15.96
CA ILE A 115 15.95 34.75 -16.38
C ILE A 115 17.24 34.23 -17.01
N ASP A 116 17.84 34.99 -17.94
CA ASP A 116 19.08 34.62 -18.63
C ASP A 116 20.24 34.42 -17.65
N ALA A 117 20.34 35.24 -16.61
CA ALA A 117 21.36 35.07 -15.58
C ALA A 117 21.15 33.79 -14.76
N LEU A 118 19.88 33.39 -14.54
CA LEU A 118 19.52 32.21 -13.78
C LEU A 118 19.69 30.93 -14.58
N THR A 119 19.42 30.97 -15.89
CA THR A 119 19.55 29.83 -16.81
C THR A 119 20.94 29.72 -17.44
N ALA A 120 21.74 30.78 -17.47
CA ALA A 120 23.12 30.78 -17.96
C ALA A 120 23.99 29.61 -17.48
N PRO A 121 24.03 29.24 -16.18
CA PRO A 121 24.82 28.09 -15.74
C PRO A 121 24.26 26.74 -16.23
N LEU A 122 22.94 26.64 -16.45
CA LEU A 122 22.29 25.42 -16.96
C LEU A 122 22.49 25.26 -18.46
N LEU A 123 22.39 26.36 -19.21
CA LEU A 123 22.54 26.40 -20.67
C LEU A 123 24.00 26.52 -21.12
N GLY A 124 24.88 27.02 -20.25
CA GLY A 124 26.34 27.14 -20.39
C GLY A 124 27.01 26.03 -21.20
N PRO A 125 26.88 24.75 -20.80
CA PRO A 125 27.50 23.64 -21.51
C PRO A 125 26.92 23.39 -22.91
N PHE A 126 25.66 23.77 -23.17
CA PHE A 126 24.97 23.55 -24.44
C PHE A 126 25.22 24.67 -25.46
N TYR A 127 25.60 25.86 -25.02
CA TYR A 127 25.88 27.02 -25.90
C TYR A 127 26.99 26.79 -26.94
N ARG A 128 27.88 25.80 -26.74
CA ARG A 128 28.95 25.48 -27.72
C ARG A 128 28.76 24.15 -28.44
N LEU A 129 27.69 23.41 -28.12
CA LEU A 129 27.46 22.08 -28.67
C LEU A 129 26.85 22.11 -30.07
N LEU A 130 26.08 23.14 -30.41
CA LEU A 130 25.48 23.33 -31.73
C LEU A 130 25.76 24.74 -32.26
N PRO A 131 26.05 24.91 -33.57
CA PRO A 131 26.11 26.25 -34.16
C PRO A 131 24.73 26.91 -34.06
N ASP A 132 24.69 28.15 -33.57
CA ASP A 132 23.45 28.92 -33.48
C ASP A 132 22.79 29.01 -34.86
N LEU A 133 21.63 28.37 -35.03
CA LEU A 133 20.81 28.46 -36.22
C LEU A 133 20.01 29.78 -36.18
N GLY A 134 20.68 30.92 -36.32
CA GLY A 134 20.03 32.22 -36.31
C GLY A 134 20.96 33.39 -36.61
N SER A 135 20.84 33.99 -37.79
CA SER A 135 21.46 35.27 -38.14
C SER A 135 20.45 36.41 -37.93
N GLY A 136 20.44 37.08 -36.77
CA GLY A 136 19.69 38.32 -36.55
C GLY A 136 18.83 38.41 -35.28
N ARG A 137 17.66 39.07 -35.38
CA ARG A 137 16.76 39.46 -34.27
C ARG A 137 15.87 38.34 -33.69
N PHE A 138 15.76 37.20 -34.36
CA PHE A 138 15.12 35.99 -33.84
C PHE A 138 16.23 34.99 -33.55
N GLN A 139 16.83 35.11 -32.36
CA GLN A 139 17.74 34.11 -31.83
C GLN A 139 16.92 33.05 -31.10
N LEU A 140 16.02 32.35 -31.80
CA LEU A 140 15.51 31.11 -31.23
C LEU A 140 16.69 30.15 -31.20
N ARG A 141 17.35 30.08 -30.05
CA ARG A 141 18.53 29.23 -29.89
C ARG A 141 18.01 27.81 -29.83
N VAL A 142 18.17 27.10 -30.94
CA VAL A 142 17.88 25.65 -31.01
C VAL A 142 18.61 24.91 -29.87
N SER A 143 19.74 25.46 -29.42
CA SER A 143 20.50 25.07 -28.23
C SER A 143 19.65 24.98 -26.95
N ASP A 144 18.67 25.87 -26.74
CA ASP A 144 17.85 25.90 -25.51
C ASP A 144 16.78 24.80 -25.53
N ILE A 145 16.23 24.53 -26.71
CA ILE A 145 15.34 23.38 -26.93
C ILE A 145 16.10 22.08 -26.68
N VAL A 146 17.35 21.99 -27.17
CA VAL A 146 18.20 20.83 -26.93
C VAL A 146 18.52 20.69 -25.45
N ALA A 147 18.83 21.78 -24.75
CA ALA A 147 19.03 21.75 -23.31
C ALA A 147 17.78 21.22 -22.58
N LEU A 148 16.59 21.69 -22.94
CA LEU A 148 15.33 21.18 -22.38
C LEU A 148 15.19 19.67 -22.57
N VAL A 149 15.44 19.16 -23.78
CA VAL A 149 15.39 17.73 -24.10
C VAL A 149 16.40 16.94 -23.27
N VAL A 150 17.63 17.45 -23.13
CA VAL A 150 18.67 16.79 -22.32
C VAL A 150 18.27 16.73 -20.86
N TYR A 151 17.72 17.81 -20.29
CA TYR A 151 17.23 17.81 -18.91
C TYR A 151 16.03 16.89 -18.71
N ILE A 152 15.17 16.70 -19.72
CA ILE A 152 14.11 15.67 -19.69
C ILE A 152 14.73 14.28 -19.61
N LEU A 153 15.68 13.95 -20.51
CA LEU A 153 16.35 12.66 -20.49
C LEU A 153 17.09 12.40 -19.17
N LEU A 154 17.73 13.43 -18.61
CA LEU A 154 18.43 13.33 -17.33
C LEU A 154 17.46 13.04 -16.17
N HIS A 155 16.29 13.68 -16.15
CA HIS A 155 15.25 13.43 -15.15
C HIS A 155 14.72 12.00 -15.25
N LEU A 156 14.45 11.51 -16.46
CA LEU A 156 14.02 10.12 -16.66
C LEU A 156 15.10 9.13 -16.17
N GLY A 157 16.37 9.39 -16.50
CA GLY A 157 17.48 8.55 -16.06
C GLY A 157 17.65 8.53 -14.55
N ILE A 158 17.59 9.68 -13.90
CA ILE A 158 17.72 9.80 -12.44
C ILE A 158 16.50 9.19 -11.74
N ASN A 159 15.29 9.48 -12.18
CA ASN A 159 14.07 8.90 -11.60
C ASN A 159 14.07 7.37 -11.76
N GLY A 160 14.47 6.87 -12.94
CA GLY A 160 14.67 5.44 -13.18
C GLY A 160 15.71 4.81 -12.26
N LEU A 161 16.84 5.48 -12.04
CA LEU A 161 17.88 5.02 -11.12
C LEU A 161 17.42 5.03 -9.66
N LEU A 162 16.77 6.10 -9.22
CA LEU A 162 16.21 6.22 -7.87
C LEU A 162 15.18 5.12 -7.61
N ARG A 163 14.31 4.85 -8.60
CA ARG A 163 13.34 3.76 -8.54
C ARG A 163 14.01 2.39 -8.43
N LEU A 164 15.02 2.12 -9.26
CA LEU A 164 15.77 0.86 -9.23
C LEU A 164 16.46 0.63 -7.87
N LEU A 165 17.04 1.69 -7.30
CA LEU A 165 17.70 1.63 -5.99
C LEU A 165 16.71 1.43 -4.84
N ALA A 166 15.50 1.99 -4.95
CA ALA A 166 14.44 1.81 -3.98
C ALA A 166 13.89 0.37 -4.01
N GLU A 167 13.59 -0.17 -5.20
CA GLU A 167 13.05 -1.53 -5.37
C GLU A 167 14.06 -2.62 -4.93
N ARG A 168 15.38 -2.38 -5.09
CA ARG A 168 16.40 -3.34 -4.63
C ARG A 168 16.47 -3.50 -3.11
N LYS A 169 16.03 -2.52 -2.33
CA LYS A 169 16.12 -2.54 -0.86
C LYS A 169 14.96 -3.27 -0.20
N THR A 170 13.88 -3.60 -0.93
CA THR A 170 12.71 -4.31 -0.40
C THR A 170 12.78 -5.84 -0.60
N THR A 171 13.87 -6.36 -1.18
CA THR A 171 14.12 -7.81 -1.29
C THR A 171 15.34 -8.17 -0.46
N ILE A 172 15.21 -8.17 0.86
CA ILE A 172 16.10 -8.89 1.80
C ILE A 172 15.24 -9.43 2.93
#